data_AF-A0A2B4RAA8-F1
#
_entry.id   AF-A0A2B4RAA8-F1
#
_cell.length_a   1.000
_cell.length_b   1.000
_cell.length_c   1.000
_cell.angle_alpha   90.00
_cell.angle_beta   90.00
_cell.angle_gamma   90.00
#
_symmetry.space_group_name_H-M   'P 1'
#
loop_
_entity.id
_entity.type
_entity.pdbx_description
1 polymer ?
#
loop_
_entity_poly.entity_id
_entity_poly.type
_entity_poly.pdbx_seq_one_letter_code
_entity_poly.pdbx_strand_id
1 'polypeptide(L)'
;MGKASSMRLLTCNPLAPLVLLYWLMASGFCSPKDFHPGSFQCKPFDEHRIRIKCSGIKHVPRDLPPNTAILDLSSNQQSSIQEFTFRNLTMLKEISLSGNKLTTFPQSTFHLPNLTRMYV
;
A
#
# COMPACT_ATOMS: atom_id res chain seq x y z
N MET A 1 1.08 23.52 -5.80
CA MET A 1 0.76 23.88 -4.40
C MET A 1 -0.53 23.14 -4.04
N GLY A 2 -0.49 21.90 -3.59
CA GLY A 2 -0.10 21.52 -2.23
C GLY A 2 -1.36 21.44 -1.36
N LYS A 3 -2.00 20.26 -1.26
CA LYS A 3 -2.96 19.97 -0.19
C LYS A 3 -2.75 18.53 0.29
N ALA A 4 -1.94 18.42 1.33
CA ALA A 4 -2.00 17.32 2.26
C ALA A 4 -3.39 17.34 2.92
N SER A 5 -4.21 16.32 2.63
CA SER A 5 -5.48 16.14 3.33
C SER A 5 -5.32 14.98 4.31
N SER A 6 -5.16 15.38 5.56
CA SER A 6 -5.31 14.55 6.75
C SER A 6 -6.52 13.62 6.61
N MET A 7 -6.23 12.32 6.48
CA MET A 7 -7.22 11.27 6.22
C MET A 7 -7.98 10.99 7.52
N ARG A 8 -9.07 11.75 7.75
CA ARG A 8 -10.11 11.37 8.71
C ARG A 8 -10.76 10.08 8.20
N LEU A 9 -10.79 9.06 9.05
CA LEU A 9 -11.49 7.79 8.83
C LEU A 9 -12.97 8.05 8.53
N LEU A 10 -13.31 8.20 7.25
CA LEU A 10 -14.69 8.06 6.78
C LEU A 10 -14.99 6.56 6.76
N THR A 11 -15.74 6.12 7.75
CA THR A 11 -16.20 4.73 7.88
C THR A 11 -17.01 4.35 6.65
N CYS A 12 -16.44 3.50 5.80
CA CYS A 12 -17.12 2.91 4.65
C CYS A 12 -18.16 1.90 5.18
N ASN A 13 -19.45 2.22 5.11
CA ASN A 13 -20.53 1.36 5.60
C ASN A 13 -20.92 0.34 4.50
N PRO A 14 -20.76 -0.98 4.70
CA PRO A 14 -21.00 -1.97 3.65
C PRO A 14 -22.48 -2.43 3.55
N LEU A 15 -23.41 -1.80 4.27
CA LEU A 15 -24.80 -2.23 4.33
C LEU A 15 -25.76 -1.07 4.05
N ALA A 16 -26.32 -1.04 2.84
CA ALA A 16 -27.66 -0.49 2.62
C ALA A 16 -28.29 -1.14 1.37
N PRO A 17 -28.98 -2.29 1.51
CA PRO A 17 -29.92 -2.74 0.51
C PRO A 17 -31.19 -1.88 0.60
N LEU A 18 -31.62 -1.32 -0.53
CA LEU A 18 -32.99 -0.86 -0.81
C LEU A 18 -33.62 0.17 0.16
N VAL A 19 -33.22 1.45 0.08
CA VAL A 19 -34.15 2.55 0.39
C VAL A 19 -34.02 3.64 -0.66
N LEU A 20 -34.96 3.64 -1.59
CA LEU A 20 -35.06 4.48 -2.79
C LEU A 20 -35.29 5.98 -2.53
N LEU A 21 -35.13 6.49 -1.30
CA LEU A 21 -35.57 7.84 -0.93
C LEU A 21 -34.69 8.48 0.15
N TYR A 22 -33.42 8.76 -0.15
CA TYR A 22 -32.68 9.84 0.52
C TYR A 22 -31.92 10.66 -0.51
N TRP A 23 -32.66 11.59 -1.11
CA TRP A 23 -32.13 12.63 -1.99
C TRP A 23 -31.15 13.54 -1.22
N LEU A 24 -30.04 13.91 -1.87
CA LEU A 24 -29.19 15.07 -1.60
C LEU A 24 -28.34 15.07 -0.31
N MET A 25 -27.43 14.11 -0.17
CA MET A 25 -26.13 14.39 0.46
C MET A 25 -25.01 14.09 -0.53
N ALA A 26 -24.75 15.08 -1.38
CA ALA A 26 -23.59 15.11 -2.25
C ALA A 26 -22.32 15.29 -1.39
N SER A 27 -21.61 14.20 -1.11
CA SER A 27 -20.15 14.08 -1.19
C SER A 27 -19.71 12.81 -0.45
N GLY A 28 -19.08 11.89 -1.19
CA GLY A 28 -18.50 10.68 -0.62
C GLY A 28 -18.99 9.37 -1.21
N PHE A 29 -19.30 9.34 -2.51
CA PHE A 29 -19.27 8.05 -3.21
C PHE A 29 -17.79 7.63 -3.30
N CYS A 30 -17.42 6.61 -2.54
CA CYS A 30 -16.14 5.95 -2.73
C CYS A 30 -16.16 5.30 -4.12
N SER A 31 -15.18 5.59 -4.98
CA SER A 31 -15.12 4.96 -6.30
C SER A 31 -14.67 3.52 -6.14
N PRO A 32 -15.16 2.56 -6.96
CA PRO A 32 -14.64 1.18 -6.97
C PRO A 32 -13.13 1.11 -7.22
N LYS A 33 -12.56 2.17 -7.81
CA LYS A 33 -11.14 2.36 -8.09
C LYS A 33 -10.29 2.56 -6.82
N ASP A 34 -10.92 2.96 -5.72
CA ASP A 34 -10.27 3.15 -4.41
C ASP A 34 -10.24 1.83 -3.61
N PHE A 35 -10.99 0.81 -4.07
CA PHE A 35 -10.99 -0.52 -3.49
C PHE A 35 -9.90 -1.38 -4.12
N HIS A 36 -8.66 -1.18 -3.67
CA HIS A 36 -7.58 -2.11 -3.96
C HIS A 36 -7.57 -3.20 -2.89
N PRO A 37 -7.95 -4.47 -3.19
CA PRO A 37 -8.02 -5.53 -2.19
C PRO A 37 -6.70 -5.74 -1.42
N GLY A 38 -5.55 -5.34 -1.99
CA GLY A 38 -4.23 -5.41 -1.35
C GLY A 38 -4.00 -4.42 -0.20
N SER A 39 -4.75 -3.32 -0.08
CA SER A 39 -4.53 -2.32 0.98
C SER A 39 -4.93 -2.83 2.37
N PHE A 40 -5.92 -3.72 2.47
CA PHE A 40 -6.32 -4.38 3.72
C PHE A 40 -5.32 -5.44 4.22
N GLN A 41 -4.45 -5.90 3.33
CA GLN A 41 -3.48 -6.97 3.58
C GLN A 41 -2.14 -6.42 4.09
N CYS A 42 -1.97 -5.10 4.08
CA CYS A 42 -0.83 -4.39 4.60
C CYS A 42 -1.22 -3.66 5.89
N LYS A 43 -0.53 -3.96 7.00
CA LYS A 43 -0.82 -3.37 8.31
C LYS A 43 0.43 -2.71 8.88
N PRO A 44 0.29 -1.54 9.55
CA PRO A 44 1.37 -1.00 10.36
C PRO A 44 1.80 -2.02 11.41
N PHE A 45 3.11 -2.23 11.53
CA PHE A 45 3.68 -3.10 12.57
C PHE A 45 3.89 -2.35 13.89
N ASP A 46 4.02 -1.02 13.84
CA ASP A 46 4.23 -0.14 15.01
C ASP A 46 3.25 1.04 15.00
N GLU A 47 2.98 1.61 16.18
CA GLU A 47 2.11 2.78 16.41
C GLU A 47 2.52 4.00 15.56
N HIS A 48 3.81 4.12 15.24
CA HIS A 48 4.36 5.21 14.44
C HIS A 48 4.14 5.05 12.93
N ARG A 49 3.51 3.97 12.44
CA ARG A 49 3.24 3.69 11.00
C ARG A 49 4.46 3.76 10.07
N ILE A 50 5.66 3.67 10.63
CA ILE A 50 6.93 3.68 9.90
C ILE A 50 7.21 2.31 9.27
N ARG A 51 6.70 1.24 9.90
CA ARG A 51 6.90 -0.14 9.47
C ARG A 51 5.58 -0.72 8.98
N ILE A 52 5.58 -1.29 7.79
CA ILE A 52 4.41 -1.90 7.17
C ILE A 52 4.72 -3.35 6.83
N LYS A 53 3.85 -4.25 7.27
CA LYS A 53 3.90 -5.66 6.91
C LYS A 53 2.72 -6.03 6.04
N CYS A 54 3.01 -6.61 4.88
CA CYS A 54 1.99 -7.12 3.97
C CYS A 54 2.01 -8.65 3.98
N SER A 55 0.83 -9.27 4.01
CA SER A 55 0.71 -10.74 4.04
C SER A 55 -0.44 -11.22 3.17
N GLY A 56 -0.21 -12.30 2.42
CA GLY A 56 -1.21 -12.87 1.50
C GLY A 56 -1.36 -12.12 0.18
N ILE A 57 -0.45 -11.20 -0.13
CA ILE A 57 -0.53 -10.37 -1.34
C ILE A 57 0.07 -11.08 -2.57
N LYS A 58 -0.62 -10.98 -3.71
CA LYS A 58 -0.11 -11.39 -5.04
C LYS A 58 0.56 -10.26 -5.81
N HIS A 59 0.18 -9.02 -5.51
CA HIS A 59 0.76 -7.80 -6.07
C HIS A 59 0.96 -6.78 -4.96
N VAL A 60 2.07 -6.05 -5.02
CA VAL A 60 2.33 -4.94 -4.10
C VAL A 60 1.31 -3.82 -4.37
N PRO A 61 0.58 -3.34 -3.35
CA PRO A 61 -0.32 -2.20 -3.52
C PRO A 61 0.48 -0.93 -3.83
N ARG A 62 -0.06 -0.09 -4.73
CA ARG A 62 0.59 1.17 -5.15
C ARG A 62 0.44 2.29 -4.12
N ASP A 63 -0.53 2.16 -3.22
CA ASP A 63 -0.92 3.20 -2.26
C ASP A 63 -0.29 2.99 -0.88
N LEU A 64 0.99 2.62 -0.84
CA LEU A 64 1.72 2.53 0.41
C LEU A 64 2.06 3.94 0.94
N PRO A 65 1.94 4.17 2.26
CA PRO A 65 2.31 5.42 2.90
C PRO A 65 3.75 5.86 2.54
N PRO A 66 3.97 7.10 2.05
CA PRO A 66 5.30 7.56 1.61
C PRO A 66 6.31 7.67 2.76
N ASN A 67 5.83 7.77 4.00
CA ASN A 67 6.63 7.81 5.22
C ASN A 67 7.03 6.41 5.74
N THR A 68 6.81 5.35 4.96
CA THR A 68 7.26 3.99 5.30
C THR A 68 8.78 3.94 5.26
N ALA A 69 9.41 3.57 6.38
CA ALA A 69 10.85 3.31 6.44
C ALA A 69 11.18 1.82 6.38
N ILE A 70 10.28 0.93 6.80
CA ILE A 70 10.47 -0.52 6.71
C ILE A 70 9.26 -1.15 6.04
N LEU A 71 9.52 -1.92 4.99
CA LEU A 71 8.49 -2.65 4.27
C LEU A 71 8.79 -4.15 4.29
N ASP A 72 7.97 -4.90 5.02
CA ASP A 72 8.03 -6.35 5.09
C ASP A 72 7.02 -6.96 4.10
N LEU A 73 7.53 -7.48 2.99
CA LEU A 73 6.78 -8.28 2.02
C LEU A 73 7.21 -9.75 2.06
N SER A 74 7.88 -10.19 3.12
CA SER A 74 8.38 -11.56 3.24
C SER A 74 7.23 -12.58 3.25
N SER A 75 7.56 -13.81 2.87
CA SER A 75 6.63 -14.96 2.87
C SER A 75 5.34 -14.71 2.06
N ASN A 76 5.45 -13.96 0.97
CA ASN A 76 4.36 -13.77 0.01
C ASN A 76 4.62 -14.60 -1.26
N GLN A 77 3.75 -14.46 -2.25
CA GLN A 77 3.84 -15.19 -3.52
C GLN A 77 4.22 -14.27 -4.68
N GLN A 78 5.02 -13.22 -4.42
CA GLN A 78 5.45 -12.29 -5.47
C GLN A 78 6.36 -13.01 -6.46
N SER A 79 5.94 -13.08 -7.73
CA SER A 79 6.72 -13.67 -8.83
C SER A 79 7.49 -12.63 -9.62
N SER A 80 6.99 -11.39 -9.64
CA SER A 80 7.64 -10.25 -10.30
C SER A 80 7.27 -8.95 -9.59
N ILE A 81 8.16 -7.97 -9.68
CA ILE A 81 7.91 -6.59 -9.23
C ILE A 81 8.03 -5.68 -10.43
N GLN A 82 7.04 -4.80 -10.63
CA GLN A 82 7.05 -3.84 -11.72
C GLN A 82 8.04 -2.70 -11.45
N GLU A 83 8.50 -2.08 -12.53
CA GLU A 83 9.28 -0.86 -12.46
C GLU A 83 8.56 0.21 -11.63
N PHE A 84 9.33 0.97 -10.86
CA PHE A 84 8.82 2.09 -10.08
C PHE A 84 7.76 1.74 -9.01
N THR A 85 7.55 0.45 -8.69
CA THR A 85 6.58 0.01 -7.66
C THR A 85 6.81 0.73 -6.34
N PHE A 86 8.07 0.94 -5.94
CA PHE A 86 8.42 1.57 -4.67
C PHE A 86 8.79 3.05 -4.80
N ARG A 87 8.65 3.67 -5.98
CA ARG A 87 9.19 5.02 -6.25
C ARG A 87 8.73 6.11 -5.27
N ASN A 88 7.52 5.95 -4.71
CA ASN A 88 6.92 6.93 -3.80
C ASN A 88 7.40 6.76 -2.36
N LEU A 89 8.10 5.66 -2.04
CA LEU A 89 8.60 5.33 -0.71
C LEU A 89 10.00 5.92 -0.51
N THR A 90 10.12 7.24 -0.63
CA THR A 90 11.41 7.94 -0.57
C THR A 90 12.11 7.80 0.79
N MET A 91 11.34 7.50 1.84
CA MET A 91 11.86 7.27 3.20
C MET A 91 12.22 5.81 3.48
N LEU A 92 12.05 4.90 2.51
CA LEU A 92 12.29 3.47 2.71
C LEU A 92 13.77 3.22 2.95
N LYS A 93 14.07 2.63 4.12
CA LYS A 93 15.41 2.24 4.55
C LYS A 93 15.63 0.74 4.43
N GLU A 94 14.58 -0.03 4.66
CA GLU A 94 14.63 -1.48 4.69
C GLU A 94 13.47 -2.09 3.92
N ILE A 95 13.78 -3.08 3.08
CA ILE A 95 12.77 -3.90 2.43
C ILE A 95 13.10 -5.38 2.57
N SER A 96 12.10 -6.19 2.94
CA SER A 96 12.22 -7.64 3.01
C SER A 96 11.32 -8.29 1.96
N LEU A 97 11.94 -9.06 1.07
CA LEU A 97 11.33 -9.85 0.01
C LEU A 97 11.58 -11.35 0.21
N SER A 98 12.19 -11.74 1.33
CA SER A 98 12.55 -13.13 1.61
C SER A 98 11.36 -14.08 1.58
N GLY A 99 11.55 -15.27 1.02
CA GLY A 99 10.49 -16.27 0.91
C GLY A 99 9.41 -15.93 -0.14
N ASN A 100 9.71 -15.04 -1.09
CA ASN A 100 8.93 -14.86 -2.31
C ASN A 100 9.44 -15.76 -3.45
N LYS A 101 8.84 -15.64 -4.64
CA LYS A 101 9.21 -16.39 -5.85
C LYS A 101 9.88 -15.48 -6.89
N LEU A 102 10.57 -14.44 -6.42
CA LEU A 102 11.21 -13.45 -7.28
C LEU A 102 12.47 -14.04 -7.89
N THR A 103 12.47 -14.18 -9.22
CA THR A 103 13.64 -14.64 -9.98
C THR A 103 14.39 -13.47 -10.60
N THR A 104 13.67 -12.44 -11.04
CA THR A 104 14.24 -11.23 -11.64
C THR A 104 13.43 -10.00 -11.24
N PHE A 105 14.09 -8.84 -11.26
CA PHE A 105 13.44 -7.54 -11.10
C PHE A 105 14.18 -6.48 -11.92
N PRO A 106 13.46 -5.50 -12.47
CA PRO A 106 14.08 -4.36 -13.16
C PRO A 106 14.98 -3.56 -12.22
N GLN A 107 16.10 -3.03 -12.73
CA GLN A 107 17.00 -2.17 -11.97
C GLN A 107 16.29 -0.90 -11.45
N SER A 108 15.29 -0.40 -12.19
CA SER A 108 14.45 0.75 -11.83
C SER A 108 13.49 0.48 -10.66
N THR A 109 13.36 -0.76 -10.20
CA THR A 109 12.48 -1.14 -9.07
C THR A 109 12.97 -0.58 -7.73
N PHE A 110 14.29 -0.58 -7.52
CA PHE A 110 14.93 -0.18 -6.25
C PHE A 110 15.64 1.16 -6.36
N HIS A 111 15.15 2.07 -7.20
CA HIS A 111 15.65 3.44 -7.28
C HIS A 111 15.17 4.24 -6.05
N LEU A 112 15.72 3.91 -4.89
CA LEU A 112 15.34 4.41 -3.59
C LEU A 112 16.56 5.07 -2.93
N PRO A 113 16.58 6.40 -2.74
CA PRO A 113 17.78 7.11 -2.33
C PRO A 113 18.23 6.78 -0.90
N ASN A 114 17.32 6.31 -0.05
CA ASN A 114 17.57 6.03 1.36
C ASN A 114 17.64 4.52 1.68
N LEU A 115 17.53 3.64 0.69
CA LEU A 115 17.51 2.20 0.91
C LEU A 115 18.89 1.73 1.37
N THR A 116 18.95 1.18 2.57
CA THR A 116 20.19 0.72 3.21
C THR A 116 20.27 -0.80 3.28
N ARG A 117 19.12 -1.47 3.51
CA ARG A 117 19.06 -2.91 3.67
C ARG A 117 17.97 -3.51 2.80
N MET A 118 18.32 -4.57 2.09
CA MET A 118 17.42 -5.33 1.24
C MET A 118 17.64 -6.81 1.51
N TYR A 119 16.58 -7.52 1.86
CA TYR A 119 16.57 -8.97 2.02
C TYR A 119 15.75 -9.55 0.87
N VAL A 120 16.27 -10.57 0.18
CA VAL A 120 15.63 -11.21 -0.98
C VAL A 120 15.54 -12.71 -0.74
#